data_AF-A0A3D9XVQ1-F1
#
_entry.id   AF-A0A3D9XVQ1-F1
#
_cell.length_a   1.000
_cell.length_b   1.000
_cell.length_c   1.000
_cell.angle_alpha   90.00
_cell.angle_beta   90.00
_cell.angle_gamma   90.00
#
_symmetry.space_group_name_H-M   'P 1'
#
loop_
_entity.id
_entity.type
_entity.pdbx_description
1 polymer ?
#
loop_
_entity_poly.entity_id
_entity_poly.type
_entity_poly.pdbx_seq_one_letter_code
_entity_poly.pdbx_strand_id
1 'polypeptide(L)'
;MSFRKCGGEEAERAWFAGLLWRAFPEARSENELAELAAEVLTSDSRPVTSRTVRNWLRRENAPHFRYVLKVIALVGAEAVFQVIDPEVQ
;
A
#
# COMPACT_ATOMS: atom_id res chain seq x y z
N MET A 1 9.12 18.15 22.47
CA MET A 1 8.50 16.84 22.11
C MET A 1 7.59 17.06 20.93
N SER A 2 7.89 16.44 19.79
CA SER A 2 7.29 16.73 18.49
C SER A 2 6.06 15.85 18.24
N PHE A 3 4.87 16.36 18.52
CA PHE A 3 3.58 15.65 18.38
C PHE A 3 3.00 15.65 16.95
N ARG A 4 3.69 16.21 15.95
CA ARG A 4 3.19 16.27 14.56
C ARG A 4 3.61 15.10 13.66
N LYS A 5 4.55 14.23 14.09
CA LYS A 5 5.03 13.11 13.25
C LYS A 5 4.11 11.88 13.24
N CYS A 6 3.53 11.50 14.40
CA CYS A 6 2.74 10.27 14.51
C CYS A 6 1.47 10.24 13.65
N GLY A 7 0.83 11.40 13.42
CA GLY A 7 -0.39 11.45 12.60
C GLY A 7 -0.15 11.18 11.12
N GLY A 8 1.01 11.62 10.60
CA GLY A 8 1.38 11.45 9.19
C GLY A 8 1.66 9.99 8.84
N GLU A 9 2.48 9.30 9.64
CA GLU A 9 2.85 7.92 9.36
C GLU A 9 1.65 6.95 9.45
N GLU A 10 0.74 7.16 10.40
CA GLU A 10 -0.50 6.38 10.49
C GLU A 10 -1.43 6.67 9.30
N ALA A 11 -1.55 7.94 8.89
CA ALA A 11 -2.35 8.33 7.72
C ALA A 11 -1.78 7.72 6.42
N GLU A 12 -0.46 7.73 6.24
CA GLU A 12 0.23 7.11 5.10
C GLU A 12 -0.01 5.59 5.05
N ARG A 13 0.04 4.90 6.20
CA ARG A 13 -0.24 3.46 6.27
C ARG A 13 -1.70 3.14 5.97
N ALA A 14 -2.63 3.93 6.52
CA ALA A 14 -4.06 3.79 6.24
C ALA A 14 -4.37 4.03 4.75
N TRP A 15 -3.76 5.06 4.16
CA TRP A 15 -3.86 5.33 2.73
C TRP A 15 -3.34 4.15 1.89
N PHE A 16 -2.16 3.62 2.22
CA PHE A 16 -1.59 2.49 1.48
C PHE A 16 -2.44 1.22 1.62
N ALA A 17 -2.99 0.94 2.80
CA ALA A 17 -3.92 -0.17 2.99
C ALA A 17 -5.17 -0.02 2.12
N GLY A 18 -5.73 1.19 2.02
CA GLY A 18 -6.83 1.49 1.09
C GLY A 18 -6.44 1.33 -0.38
N LEU A 19 -5.20 1.68 -0.74
CA LEU A 19 -4.69 1.50 -2.09
C LEU A 19 -4.57 0.02 -2.48
N LEU A 20 -4.16 -0.85 -1.55
CA LEU A 20 -4.14 -2.31 -1.78
C LEU A 20 -5.55 -2.83 -2.09
N TRP A 21 -6.58 -2.44 -1.34
CA TRP A 21 -7.96 -2.83 -1.62
C TRP A 21 -8.45 -2.37 -3.01
N ARG A 22 -7.98 -1.21 -3.46
CA ARG A 22 -8.31 -0.70 -4.81
C ARG A 22 -7.55 -1.43 -5.92
N ALA A 23 -6.32 -1.87 -5.65
CA ALA A 23 -5.49 -2.59 -6.61
C ALA A 23 -5.98 -4.01 -6.90
N PHE A 24 -6.71 -4.61 -5.96
CA PHE A 24 -7.21 -6.00 -6.04
C PHE A 24 -8.72 -6.04 -5.73
N PRO A 25 -9.57 -5.48 -6.60
CA PRO A 25 -11.02 -5.37 -6.36
C PRO A 25 -11.74 -6.73 -6.30
N GLU A 26 -11.12 -7.80 -6.79
CA GLU A 26 -11.63 -9.17 -6.73
C GLU A 26 -11.59 -9.77 -5.33
N ALA A 27 -10.69 -9.29 -4.46
CA ALA A 27 -10.52 -9.80 -3.11
C ALA A 27 -11.78 -9.54 -2.26
N ARG A 28 -12.26 -10.58 -1.56
CA ARG A 28 -13.44 -10.52 -0.69
C ARG A 28 -13.09 -10.56 0.79
N SER A 29 -11.83 -10.75 1.14
CA SER A 29 -11.35 -10.78 2.52
C SER A 29 -9.90 -10.31 2.65
N GLU A 30 -9.50 -9.90 3.86
CA GLU A 30 -8.11 -9.50 4.16
C GLU A 30 -7.09 -10.60 3.82
N ASN A 31 -7.43 -11.86 4.10
CA ASN A 31 -6.54 -12.99 3.80
C ASN A 31 -6.39 -13.19 2.29
N GLU A 32 -7.50 -13.16 1.55
CA GLU A 32 -7.47 -13.30 0.09
C GLU A 32 -6.69 -12.16 -0.58
N LEU A 33 -6.93 -10.92 -0.16
CA LEU A 33 -6.16 -9.76 -0.60
C LEU A 33 -4.67 -9.95 -0.36
N ALA A 34 -4.31 -10.47 0.82
CA ALA A 34 -2.91 -10.67 1.18
C ALA A 34 -2.22 -11.75 0.34
N GLU A 35 -2.92 -12.82 -0.01
CA GLU A 35 -2.39 -13.85 -0.91
C GLU A 35 -2.20 -13.30 -2.32
N LEU A 36 -3.23 -12.67 -2.91
CA LEU A 36 -3.16 -12.09 -4.26
C LEU A 36 -2.05 -11.04 -4.39
N ALA A 37 -1.99 -10.11 -3.44
CA ALA A 37 -0.96 -9.07 -3.45
C ALA A 37 0.44 -9.63 -3.23
N ALA A 38 0.60 -10.68 -2.40
CA ALA A 38 1.89 -11.33 -2.23
C ALA A 38 2.37 -11.98 -3.53
N GLU A 39 1.47 -12.68 -4.24
CA GLU A 39 1.76 -13.28 -5.55
C GLU A 39 2.22 -12.25 -6.58
N VAL A 40 1.58 -11.08 -6.64
CA VAL A 40 1.94 -10.02 -7.61
C VAL A 40 3.19 -9.23 -7.21
N LEU A 41 3.39 -8.99 -5.91
CA LEU A 41 4.48 -8.10 -5.44
C LEU A 41 5.79 -8.83 -5.17
N THR A 42 5.76 -10.15 -4.98
CA THR A 42 6.94 -10.98 -4.78
C THR A 42 7.85 -11.00 -6.01
N SER A 43 9.14 -11.28 -5.79
CA SER A 43 10.14 -11.43 -6.85
C SER A 43 11.33 -12.25 -6.32
N ASP A 44 12.10 -12.88 -7.20
CA ASP A 44 13.22 -13.75 -6.82
C ASP A 44 14.25 -13.07 -5.89
N SER A 45 14.50 -11.77 -6.10
CA SER A 45 15.46 -11.00 -5.30
C SER A 45 14.89 -10.44 -4.01
N ARG A 46 13.56 -10.38 -3.87
CA ARG A 46 12.93 -9.98 -2.61
C ARG A 46 11.52 -10.58 -2.50
N PRO A 47 11.37 -11.67 -1.73
CA PRO A 47 10.07 -12.29 -1.52
C PRO A 47 9.17 -11.39 -0.69
N VAL A 48 7.90 -11.32 -1.09
CA VAL A 48 6.82 -10.72 -0.28
C VAL A 48 5.89 -11.85 0.12
N THR A 49 5.60 -11.96 1.41
CA THR A 49 4.70 -12.99 1.93
C THR A 49 3.33 -12.41 2.22
N SER A 50 2.28 -13.24 2.23
CA SER A 50 0.94 -12.80 2.63
C SER A 50 0.90 -12.28 4.07
N ARG A 51 1.78 -12.78 4.96
CA ARG A 51 1.98 -12.19 6.29
C ARG A 51 2.45 -10.74 6.21
N THR A 52 3.46 -10.46 5.37
CA THR A 52 3.96 -9.10 5.19
C THR A 52 2.86 -8.16 4.69
N VAL A 53 2.03 -8.62 3.74
CA VAL A 53 0.91 -7.82 3.24
C VAL A 53 -0.14 -7.59 4.33
N ARG A 54 -0.48 -8.60 5.14
CA ARG A 54 -1.40 -8.42 6.29
C ARG A 54 -0.87 -7.39 7.28
N ASN A 55 0.43 -7.36 7.54
CA ASN A 55 1.02 -6.34 8.40
C ASN A 55 0.85 -4.92 7.82
N TRP A 56 0.92 -4.76 6.49
CA TRP A 56 0.62 -3.47 5.83
C TRP A 56 -0.87 -3.12 5.97
N LEU A 57 -1.78 -4.07 5.73
CA LEU A 57 -3.23 -3.86 5.84
C LEU A 57 -3.65 -3.49 7.27
N ARG A 58 -3.01 -4.11 8.26
CA ARG A 58 -3.22 -3.83 9.69
C ARG A 58 -2.44 -2.63 10.19
N ARG A 59 -1.65 -1.98 9.32
CA ARG A 59 -0.85 -0.77 9.60
C ARG A 59 0.25 -1.00 10.64
N GLU A 60 0.66 -2.25 10.84
CA GLU A 60 1.72 -2.64 11.77
C GLU A 60 3.09 -2.16 11.30
N ASN A 61 3.33 -2.16 9.99
CA ASN A 61 4.55 -1.66 9.38
C ASN A 61 4.28 -0.92 8.06
N ALA A 62 5.20 -0.03 7.68
CA ALA A 62 5.15 0.65 6.40
C ALA A 62 5.79 -0.22 5.29
N PRO A 63 5.25 -0.21 4.06
CA PRO A 63 5.91 -0.82 2.92
C PRO A 63 7.17 -0.02 2.53
N HIS A 64 8.15 -0.70 1.93
CA HIS A 64 9.22 0.00 1.25
C HIS A 64 8.67 0.75 0.02
N PHE A 65 9.14 1.97 -0.26
CA PHE A 65 8.65 2.86 -1.33
C PHE A 65 8.43 2.17 -2.70
N ARG A 66 9.32 1.28 -3.13
CA ARG A 66 9.14 0.48 -4.35
C ARG A 66 7.80 -0.27 -4.45
N TYR A 67 7.28 -0.78 -3.33
CA TYR A 67 5.99 -1.49 -3.31
C TYR A 67 4.84 -0.50 -3.40
N VAL A 68 5.00 0.69 -2.82
CA VAL A 68 4.05 1.81 -3.01
C VAL A 68 3.92 2.12 -4.50
N LEU A 69 5.03 2.33 -5.21
CA LEU A 69 5.02 2.57 -6.65
C LEU A 69 4.40 1.43 -7.46
N LYS A 70 4.73 0.18 -7.12
CA LYS A 70 4.12 -0.98 -7.80
C LYS A 70 2.60 -1.01 -7.62
N VAL A 71 2.09 -0.79 -6.40
CA VAL A 71 0.65 -0.82 -6.14
C VAL A 71 -0.05 0.37 -6.81
N ILE A 72 0.55 1.56 -6.83
CA ILE A 72 0.04 2.70 -7.62
C ILE A 72 -0.08 2.32 -9.10
N ALA A 73 0.93 1.68 -9.67
CA ALA A 73 0.91 1.26 -11.07
C ALA A 73 -0.20 0.24 -11.38
N LEU A 74 -0.55 -0.64 -10.41
CA LEU A 74 -1.66 -1.60 -10.55
C LEU A 74 -3.04 -0.93 -10.57
N VAL A 75 -3.23 0.12 -9.77
CA VAL A 75 -4.49 0.90 -9.77
C VAL A 75 -4.61 1.77 -11.03
N GLY A 76 -3.49 2.07 -11.70
CA GLY A 76 -3.43 2.89 -12.91
C GLY A 76 -3.31 4.38 -12.62
N ALA A 77 -3.30 5.19 -13.69
CA ALA A 77 -3.00 6.63 -13.62
C ALA A 77 -3.88 7.42 -12.63
N GLU A 78 -5.11 6.98 -12.37
CA GLU A 78 -6.02 7.61 -11.40
C GLU A 78 -5.50 7.60 -9.95
N ALA A 79 -4.65 6.64 -9.58
CA ALA A 79 -4.00 6.64 -8.26
C ALA A 79 -2.78 7.58 -8.19
N VAL A 80 -2.12 7.83 -9.32
CA VAL A 80 -0.96 8.74 -9.39
C VAL A 80 -1.39 10.18 -9.09
N PHE A 81 -2.56 10.61 -9.57
CA PHE A 81 -3.10 11.94 -9.30
C PHE A 81 -3.41 12.20 -7.81
N GLN A 82 -3.56 11.16 -6.98
CA GLN A 82 -3.71 11.34 -5.51
C GLN A 82 -2.36 11.49 -4.79
N VAL A 83 -1.27 11.09 -5.43
CA VAL A 83 0.11 11.22 -4.91
C VAL A 83 0.72 12.55 -5.38
N ILE A 84 0.32 13.01 -6.56
CA ILE A 84 0.67 14.29 -7.13
C ILE A 84 -0.57 15.18 -6.97
N ASP A 85 -0.83 15.66 -5.76
CA ASP A 85 -1.58 16.90 -5.57
C ASP A 85 -0.51 18.00 -5.61
N PRO A 86 -0.21 18.60 -6.78
CA PRO A 86 0.57 19.82 -6.77
C PRO A 86 -0.39 20.87 -6.19
N GLU A 87 0.00 21.49 -5.09
CA GLU A 87 -0.60 22.76 -4.70
C GLU A 87 -0.76 23.61 -5.97
N VAL A 88 -2.03 23.89 -6.27
CA VAL A 88 -2.48 24.80 -7.31
C VAL A 88 -1.59 26.05 -7.25
N GLN A 89 -0.89 26.33 -8.35
CA GLN A 89 -0.12 27.57 -8.53
C GLN A 89 -0.99 28.81 -8.33
#